data_AF-A0A9J6H8K8-F1
#
_entry.id   AF-A0A9J6H8K8-F1
#
_cell.length_a   1.000
_cell.length_b   1.000
_cell.length_c   1.000
_cell.angle_alpha   90.00
_cell.angle_beta   90.00
_cell.angle_gamma   90.00
#
_symmetry.space_group_name_H-M   'P 1'
#
loop_
_entity.id
_entity.type
_entity.pdbx_description
1 polymer ?
#
loop_
_entity_poly.entity_id
_entity_poly.type
_entity_poly.pdbx_seq_one_letter_code
_entity_poly.pdbx_strand_id
1 'polypeptide(L)'
;MGQYYGTLTTTNGNPLMTIPSTEMKTYQPKYDPMLGFPDGRKPREMKATELEMYSAKLDPQGKDYCAHKLIDLYACYRARFPFVTDLQARETRVRRMRLR
;
A
#
# COMPACT_ATOMS: atom_id res chain seq x y z
N MET A 1 3.08 -2.70 -15.09
CA MET A 1 3.50 -1.30 -14.85
C MET A 1 2.98 -0.50 -16.02
N GLY A 2 1.76 0.02 -15.92
CA GLY A 2 1.04 0.63 -17.06
C GLY A 2 1.49 2.06 -17.29
N GLN A 3 1.61 2.45 -18.57
CA GLN A 3 1.73 3.85 -18.97
C GLN A 3 0.45 4.59 -18.56
N TYR A 4 0.50 5.33 -17.45
CA TYR A 4 -0.63 6.15 -16.98
C TYR A 4 -0.86 7.40 -17.84
N TYR A 5 0.15 7.83 -18.60
CA TYR A 5 0.17 9.11 -19.31
C TYR A 5 -0.31 9.05 -20.77
N GLY A 6 -0.96 7.97 -21.20
CA GLY A 6 -1.46 7.81 -22.56
C GLY A 6 -0.35 7.62 -23.61
N THR A 7 -0.75 7.36 -24.85
CA THR A 7 0.16 7.20 -26.00
C THR A 7 0.77 8.53 -26.40
N LEU A 8 2.10 8.58 -26.53
CA LEU A 8 2.85 9.74 -26.99
C LEU A 8 2.35 10.16 -28.39
N THR A 9 1.63 11.28 -28.48
CA THR A 9 1.33 11.89 -29.78
C THR A 9 2.49 12.79 -30.18
N THR A 10 3.22 12.44 -31.23
CA THR A 10 4.22 13.32 -31.84
C THR A 10 3.50 14.24 -32.83
N THR A 11 3.66 15.56 -32.68
CA THR A 11 3.30 16.52 -33.72
C THR A 11 4.60 17.19 -34.15
N ASN A 12 4.99 17.04 -35.40
CA ASN A 12 6.20 17.63 -35.98
C ASN A 12 7.53 17.19 -35.32
N GLY A 13 7.66 15.90 -34.97
CA GLY A 13 8.94 15.33 -34.50
C GLY A 13 9.35 15.69 -33.07
N ASN A 14 8.63 16.60 -32.41
CA ASN A 14 8.87 16.95 -31.02
C ASN A 14 7.93 16.16 -30.10
N PRO A 15 8.45 15.31 -29.19
CA PRO A 15 7.64 14.68 -28.16
C PRO A 15 7.21 15.74 -27.16
N LEU A 16 6.03 16.33 -27.37
CA LEU A 16 5.38 17.19 -26.39
C LEU A 16 4.89 16.32 -25.24
N MET A 17 5.72 16.18 -24.21
CA MET A 17 5.23 15.81 -22.89
C MET A 17 4.45 17.01 -22.37
N THR A 18 3.13 16.99 -22.51
CA THR A 18 2.32 17.79 -21.61
C THR A 18 2.60 17.18 -20.23
N ILE A 19 3.43 17.85 -19.44
CA ILE A 19 3.55 17.57 -18.01
C ILE A 19 2.38 18.37 -17.44
N PRO A 20 1.16 17.80 -17.26
CA PRO A 20 0.22 18.47 -16.40
C PRO A 20 0.95 18.61 -15.07
N SER A 21 1.09 19.84 -14.59
CA SER A 21 1.54 20.10 -13.23
C SER A 21 0.80 19.12 -12.34
N THR A 22 1.53 18.20 -11.72
CA THR A 22 0.95 17.22 -10.80
C THR A 22 0.55 17.97 -9.54
N GLU A 23 -0.55 18.71 -9.62
CA GLU A 23 -1.35 19.03 -8.47
C GLU A 23 -1.56 17.71 -7.72
N MET A 24 -1.26 17.66 -6.43
CA MET A 24 -1.45 16.49 -5.59
C MET A 24 -2.95 16.17 -5.55
N LYS A 25 -3.43 15.50 -6.60
CA LYS A 25 -4.84 15.20 -6.77
C LYS A 25 -5.16 14.08 -5.80
N THR A 26 -5.76 14.44 -4.67
CA THR A 26 -6.47 13.47 -3.83
C THR A 26 -7.50 12.75 -4.70
N TYR A 27 -7.18 11.52 -5.11
CA TYR A 27 -8.04 10.72 -5.97
C TYR A 27 -9.25 10.28 -5.16
N GLN A 28 -10.37 10.93 -5.39
CA GLN A 28 -11.65 10.49 -4.87
C GLN A 28 -12.34 9.61 -5.93
N PRO A 29 -12.91 8.46 -5.55
CA PRO A 29 -13.67 7.64 -6.47
C PRO A 29 -14.87 8.45 -7.01
N LYS A 30 -15.02 8.49 -8.34
CA LYS A 30 -16.15 9.21 -8.98
C LYS A 30 -17.49 8.47 -8.86
N TYR A 31 -17.43 7.17 -8.63
CA TYR A 31 -18.58 6.27 -8.60
C TYR A 31 -18.79 5.74 -7.19
N ASP A 32 -20.03 5.39 -6.87
CA ASP A 32 -20.39 4.73 -5.61
C ASP A 32 -19.59 3.42 -5.45
N PRO A 33 -18.86 3.22 -4.33
CA PRO A 33 -18.17 1.98 -4.02
C PRO A 33 -19.05 0.71 -4.05
N MET A 34 -20.38 0.85 -3.95
CA MET A 34 -21.34 -0.25 -3.97
C MET A 34 -21.89 -0.56 -5.36
N LEU A 35 -21.64 0.30 -6.36
CA LEU A 35 -22.13 0.12 -7.72
C LEU A 35 -21.50 -1.13 -8.35
N GLY A 36 -22.34 -2.11 -8.71
CA GLY A 36 -21.92 -3.39 -9.30
C GLY A 36 -21.72 -4.54 -8.31
N PHE A 37 -22.01 -4.34 -7.02
CA PHE A 37 -22.00 -5.39 -6.01
C PHE A 37 -23.44 -5.72 -5.56
N PRO A 38 -24.10 -6.76 -6.10
CA PRO A 38 -25.51 -7.06 -5.81
C PRO A 38 -25.78 -7.38 -4.34
N ASP A 39 -24.87 -8.11 -3.69
CA ASP A 39 -24.93 -8.44 -2.25
C ASP A 39 -24.06 -7.51 -1.38
N GLY A 40 -23.55 -6.44 -1.97
CA GLY A 40 -22.65 -5.49 -1.33
C GLY A 40 -21.17 -5.91 -1.28
N ARG A 41 -20.29 -4.94 -1.02
CA ARG A 41 -18.85 -5.16 -0.89
C ARG A 41 -18.52 -5.62 0.53
N LYS A 42 -17.73 -6.69 0.64
CA LYS A 42 -17.21 -7.16 1.95
C LYS A 42 -16.39 -6.06 2.63
N PRO A 43 -16.67 -5.72 3.89
CA PRO A 43 -15.90 -4.72 4.63
C PRO A 43 -14.46 -5.21 4.84
N ARG A 44 -13.52 -4.27 4.96
CA ARG A 44 -12.14 -4.57 5.34
C ARG A 44 -12.09 -4.74 6.86
N GLU A 45 -11.67 -5.92 7.31
CA GLU A 45 -11.55 -6.22 8.73
C GLU A 45 -10.17 -5.80 9.25
N MET A 46 -10.15 -4.98 10.31
CA MET A 46 -8.95 -4.69 11.07
C MET A 46 -8.64 -5.88 11.98
N LYS A 47 -7.49 -6.53 11.76
CA LYS A 47 -7.07 -7.69 12.57
C LYS A 47 -6.30 -7.33 13.83
N ALA A 48 -5.58 -6.21 13.81
CA ALA A 48 -4.79 -5.74 14.95
C ALA A 48 -5.62 -4.74 15.77
N THR A 49 -5.51 -4.83 17.09
CA THR A 49 -6.13 -3.86 17.99
C THR A 49 -5.34 -2.55 18.00
N GLU A 50 -5.99 -1.44 18.35
CA GLU A 50 -5.32 -0.14 18.44
C GLU A 50 -4.20 -0.15 19.48
N LEU A 51 -4.45 -0.75 20.64
CA LEU A 51 -3.47 -0.87 21.73
C LEU A 51 -2.22 -1.65 21.30
N GLU A 52 -2.35 -2.69 20.49
CA GLU A 52 -1.22 -3.43 19.92
C GLU A 52 -0.40 -2.57 18.94
N MET A 53 -1.05 -1.75 18.12
CA MET A 53 -0.36 -0.84 17.20
C MET A 53 0.41 0.26 17.94
N TYR A 54 -0.15 0.77 19.05
CA TYR A 54 0.52 1.74 19.91
C TYR A 54 1.68 1.13 20.69
N SER A 55 1.51 -0.07 21.27
CA SER A 55 2.56 -0.75 22.02
C SER A 55 3.73 -1.16 21.13
N ALA A 56 3.45 -1.53 19.88
CA ALA A 56 4.46 -1.81 18.86
C ALA A 56 5.14 -0.55 18.30
N LYS A 57 4.69 0.66 18.67
CA LYS A 57 5.20 1.96 18.20
C LYS A 57 5.27 2.04 16.66
N LEU A 58 4.18 1.64 15.99
CA LEU A 58 4.10 1.72 14.53
C LEU A 58 4.05 3.18 14.06
N ASP A 59 4.77 3.48 12.97
CA ASP A 59 4.66 4.75 12.26
C ASP A 59 3.23 4.99 11.74
N PRO A 60 2.79 6.25 11.55
CA PRO A 60 1.45 6.55 11.04
C PRO A 60 1.14 5.84 9.72
N GLN A 61 2.13 5.73 8.82
CA GLN A 61 1.99 5.01 7.56
C GLN A 61 1.86 3.50 7.76
N GLY A 62 2.36 2.94 8.86
CA GLY A 62 2.33 1.52 9.19
C GLY A 62 1.04 1.05 9.87
N LYS A 63 0.18 1.98 10.30
CA LYS A 63 -1.10 1.70 10.96
C LYS A 63 -2.22 1.40 9.96
N ASP A 64 -1.92 0.54 8.99
CA ASP A 64 -2.85 0.10 7.94
C ASP A 64 -3.66 -1.14 8.39
N TYR A 65 -4.66 -1.55 7.60
CA TYR A 65 -5.37 -2.83 7.77
C TYR A 65 -4.44 -4.06 7.84
N CYS A 66 -3.23 -3.94 7.29
CA CYS A 66 -2.19 -4.97 7.31
C CYS A 66 -1.22 -4.89 8.50
N ALA A 67 -1.45 -4.01 9.49
CA ALA A 67 -0.54 -3.76 10.61
C ALA A 67 -0.15 -5.02 11.41
N HIS A 68 -1.04 -6.00 11.55
CA HIS A 68 -0.76 -7.28 12.22
C HIS A 68 0.52 -7.95 11.71
N LYS A 69 0.80 -7.89 10.40
CA LYS A 69 2.00 -8.50 9.80
C LYS A 69 3.28 -7.72 10.11
N LEU A 70 3.18 -6.41 10.30
CA LEU A 70 4.31 -5.58 10.74
C LEU A 70 4.66 -5.88 12.20
N ILE A 71 3.65 -6.07 13.05
CA ILE A 71 3.85 -6.47 14.44
C ILE A 71 4.55 -7.83 14.52
N ASP A 72 4.08 -8.82 13.74
CA ASP A 72 4.71 -10.15 13.64
C ASP A 72 6.17 -10.10 13.18
N LEU A 73 6.47 -9.17 12.28
CA LEU A 73 7.80 -8.94 11.76
C LEU A 73 8.71 -8.35 12.86
N TYR A 74 8.25 -7.35 13.62
CA TYR A 74 8.99 -6.80 14.76
C TYR A 74 9.22 -7.81 15.88
N ALA A 75 8.22 -8.65 16.18
CA ALA A 75 8.39 -9.75 17.13
C ALA A 75 9.49 -10.72 16.65
N CYS A 76 9.52 -11.03 15.34
CA CYS A 76 10.51 -11.91 14.76
C CYS A 76 11.94 -11.33 14.81
N TYR A 77 12.10 -10.03 14.57
CA TYR A 77 13.38 -9.34 14.74
C TYR A 77 13.91 -9.46 16.17
N ARG A 78 13.06 -9.21 17.18
CA ARG A 78 13.45 -9.30 18.59
C ARG A 78 13.87 -10.72 19.00
N ALA A 79 13.19 -11.73 18.45
CA ALA A 79 13.46 -13.13 18.81
C ALA A 79 14.73 -13.70 18.16
N ARG A 80 15.15 -13.20 17.00
CA ARG A 80 16.27 -13.78 16.20
C ARG A 80 17.53 -12.93 16.16
N PHE A 81 17.50 -11.74 16.75
CA PHE A 81 18.70 -10.91 16.84
C PHE A 81 19.82 -11.67 17.59
N PRO A 82 21.06 -11.73 17.08
CA PRO A 82 21.66 -10.96 15.98
C PRO A 82 21.58 -11.59 14.56
N PHE A 83 21.09 -12.82 14.42
CA PHE A 83 21.07 -13.56 13.15
C PHE A 83 19.78 -13.29 12.35
N VAL A 84 19.76 -12.16 11.65
CA VAL A 84 18.57 -11.64 10.93
C VAL A 84 18.38 -12.19 9.51
N THR A 85 19.29 -13.02 9.00
CA THR A 85 19.28 -13.51 7.61
C THR A 85 18.00 -14.27 7.24
N ASP A 86 17.42 -15.00 8.20
CA ASP A 86 16.22 -15.82 7.98
C ASP A 86 14.91 -15.01 7.95
N LEU A 87 14.97 -13.69 8.15
CA LEU A 87 13.80 -12.80 8.26
C LEU A 87 13.30 -12.30 6.89
N GLN A 88 14.10 -12.44 5.85
CA GLN A 88 13.89 -11.87 4.52
C GLN A 88 12.58 -12.36 3.85
N ALA A 89 12.18 -13.61 4.13
CA ALA A 89 10.92 -14.16 3.63
C ALA A 89 9.67 -13.52 4.26
N ARG A 90 9.75 -13.07 5.52
CA ARG A 90 8.65 -12.35 6.18
C ARG A 90 8.61 -10.89 5.72
N GLU A 91 9.77 -10.25 5.56
CA GLU A 91 9.84 -8.86 5.13
C GLU A 91 9.34 -8.66 3.68
N THR A 92 9.74 -9.53 2.75
CA THR A 92 9.24 -9.51 1.37
C THR A 92 7.73 -9.73 1.29
N ARG A 93 7.16 -10.56 2.18
CA ARG A 93 5.71 -10.76 2.30
C ARG A 93 5.00 -9.50 2.75
N VAL A 94 5.51 -8.81 3.77
CA VAL A 94 4.94 -7.53 4.25
C VAL A 94 5.01 -6.47 3.17
N ARG A 95 6.16 -6.30 2.50
CA ARG A 95 6.33 -5.31 1.41
C ARG A 95 5.39 -5.58 0.24
N ARG A 96 5.22 -6.83 -0.17
CA ARG A 96 4.32 -7.21 -1.28
C ARG A 96 2.86 -6.92 -0.98
N MET A 97 2.44 -7.04 0.28
CA MET A 97 1.06 -6.81 0.68
C MET A 97 0.69 -5.32 0.79
N ARG A 98 1.68 -4.43 0.84
CA ARG A 98 1.47 -2.98 0.81
C ARG A 98 1.31 -2.42 -0.60
N LEU A 99 1.77 -3.18 -1.61
CA LEU A 99 1.69 -2.83 -3.04
C LEU A 99 0.43 -3.39 -3.73
N ARG A 100 -0.51 -3.96 -2.97
CA ARG A 100 -1.80 -4.50 -3.44
C ARG A 100 -2.94 -3.74 -2.79
#